data_AF-A0A661JHS9-F1
#
_entry.id   AF-A0A661JHS9-F1
#
_cell.length_a   1.000
_cell.length_b   1.000
_cell.length_c   1.000
_cell.angle_alpha   90.00
_cell.angle_beta   90.00
_cell.angle_gamma   90.00
#
_symmetry.space_group_name_H-M   'P 1'
#
loop_
_entity.id
_entity.type
_entity.pdbx_description
1 polymer ?
#
loop_
_entity_poly.entity_id
_entity_poly.type
_entity_poly.pdbx_seq_one_letter_code
_entity_poly.pdbx_strand_id
1 'polypeptide(L)' 'IEEVCDIIGHHHHPRDQETVNFKALYDADLIVNLEEKEKKTPMDREKLKKLIEKAFLTESGRKLAKKVFLES' A
#
# COMPACT_ATOMS: atom_id res chain seq x y z
N ILE A 1 4.91 8.13 -21.97
CA ILE A 1 5.47 6.76 -21.78
C ILE A 1 6.51 6.77 -20.66
N GLU A 2 7.39 7.78 -20.59
CA GLU A 2 8.46 7.88 -19.57
C GLU A 2 7.99 7.67 -18.12
N GLU A 3 6.95 8.37 -17.66
CA GLU A 3 6.43 8.20 -16.29
C GLU A 3 5.96 6.75 -16.02
N VAL A 4 5.33 6.11 -17.00
CA VAL A 4 4.89 4.71 -16.88
C VAL A 4 6.09 3.78 -16.77
N CYS A 5 7.13 3.99 -17.58
CA CYS A 5 8.37 3.21 -17.51
C CYS A 5 9.11 3.41 -16.19
N ASP A 6 9.15 4.65 -15.68
CA ASP A 6 9.73 4.94 -14.36
C ASP A 6 8.96 4.20 -13.28
N ILE A 7 7.63 4.36 -13.19
CA ILE A 7 6.79 3.65 -12.22
C ILE A 7 7.05 2.13 -12.25
N ILE A 8 7.00 1.50 -13.42
CA ILE A 8 7.23 0.06 -13.55
C ILE A 8 8.64 -0.32 -13.08
N GLY A 9 9.64 0.50 -13.39
CA GLY A 9 11.06 0.25 -13.07
C GLY A 9 11.38 0.17 -11.58
N HIS A 10 10.62 0.84 -10.71
CA HIS A 10 10.92 0.88 -9.27
C HIS A 10 9.72 0.84 -8.32
N HIS A 11 8.53 0.44 -8.77
CA HIS A 11 7.33 0.39 -7.92
C HIS A 11 7.45 -0.40 -6.60
N HIS A 12 8.38 -1.34 -6.46
CA HIS A 12 8.63 -2.03 -5.17
C HIS A 12 9.55 -1.28 -4.21
N HIS A 13 10.21 -0.21 -4.66
CA HIS A 13 11.19 0.56 -3.91
C HIS A 13 10.89 2.06 -4.02
N PRO A 14 9.85 2.56 -3.32
CA PRO A 14 9.51 3.98 -3.33
C PRO A 14 10.71 4.81 -2.92
N ARG A 15 10.97 5.88 -3.68
CA ARG A 15 11.95 6.91 -3.33
C ARG A 15 11.35 7.87 -2.29
N ASP A 16 12.19 8.73 -1.71
CA ASP A 16 11.74 9.76 -0.75
C ASP A 16 10.70 10.71 -1.36
N GLN A 17 10.80 10.96 -2.67
CA GLN A 17 9.83 11.74 -3.44
C GLN A 17 9.31 10.90 -4.60
N GLU A 18 7.99 10.72 -4.62
CA GLU A 18 7.27 10.00 -5.68
C GLU A 18 6.07 10.83 -6.16
N THR A 19 5.69 10.61 -7.41
CA THR A 19 4.49 11.24 -8.01
C THR A 19 3.22 10.69 -7.38
N VAL A 20 2.10 11.42 -7.54
CA VAL A 20 0.79 10.91 -7.06
C VAL A 20 0.39 9.61 -7.78
N ASN A 21 0.76 9.46 -9.05
CA ASN A 21 0.47 8.26 -9.84
C ASN A 21 1.23 7.05 -9.32
N PHE A 22 2.53 7.21 -9.03
CA PHE A 22 3.33 6.16 -8.40
C PHE A 22 2.72 5.76 -7.05
N LYS A 23 2.43 6.74 -6.18
CA LYS A 23 1.90 6.48 -4.83
C LYS A 23 0.56 5.74 -4.88
N ALA A 24 -0.30 6.09 -5.84
CA ALA A 24 -1.57 5.41 -6.05
C ALA A 24 -1.36 3.94 -6.48
N LEU A 25 -0.43 3.67 -7.40
CA LEU A 25 -0.12 2.30 -7.82
C LEU A 25 0.50 1.49 -6.68
N TYR A 26 1.45 2.08 -5.95
CA TYR A 26 2.09 1.48 -4.79
C TYR A 26 1.07 1.05 -3.73
N ASP A 27 0.16 1.96 -3.37
CA ASP A 27 -0.88 1.68 -2.39
C ASP A 27 -1.82 0.55 -2.85
N ALA A 28 -2.15 0.50 -4.15
CA ALA A 28 -2.98 -0.55 -4.71
C ALA A 28 -2.30 -1.94 -4.66
N ASP A 29 -1.02 -2.02 -5.04
CA ASP A 29 -0.21 -3.25 -4.95
C ASP A 29 -0.07 -3.71 -3.49
N LEU A 30 0.19 -2.78 -2.58
CA LEU A 30 0.33 -3.07 -1.16
C LEU A 30 -0.94 -3.67 -0.54
N ILE A 31 -2.14 -3.23 -0.96
CA ILE A 31 -3.40 -3.81 -0.46
C ILE A 31 -3.49 -5.29 -0.83
N VAL A 32 -3.28 -5.64 -2.09
CA VAL A 32 -3.38 -7.04 -2.55
C VAL A 32 -2.32 -7.91 -1.87
N ASN A 33 -1.09 -7.41 -1.77
CA ASN A 33 -0.01 -8.12 -1.09
C ASN A 33 -0.30 -8.34 0.40
N LEU A 34 -0.88 -7.34 1.08
CA LEU A 34 -1.25 -7.44 2.48
C LEU A 34 -2.44 -8.39 2.67
N GLU A 35 -3.43 -8.37 1.80
CA GLU A 35 -4.57 -9.30 1.83
C GLU A 35 -4.11 -10.76 1.72
N GLU A 36 -3.24 -11.06 0.75
CA GLU A 36 -2.69 -12.41 0.58
C GLU A 36 -1.81 -12.84 1.77
N LYS A 37 -1.12 -11.88 2.42
CA LYS A 37 -0.37 -12.15 3.64
C LYS A 37 -1.28 -12.43 4.83
N GLU A 38 -2.33 -11.64 5.04
CA GLU A 38 -3.30 -11.83 6.13
C GLU A 38 -4.04 -13.17 6.01
N LYS A 39 -4.38 -13.60 4.79
CA LYS A 39 -4.98 -14.93 4.54
C LYS A 39 -4.08 -16.08 5.00
N LYS A 40 -2.75 -15.94 4.83
CA LYS A 40 -1.76 -16.98 5.16
C LYS A 40 -1.31 -16.92 6.61
N THR A 41 -1.15 -15.71 7.15
CA THR A 41 -0.63 -15.48 8.51
C THR A 41 -1.25 -14.20 9.05
N PRO A 42 -2.44 -14.30 9.68
CA PRO A 42 -3.14 -13.14 10.21
C PRO A 42 -2.29 -12.37 11.21
N MET A 43 -2.23 -11.05 11.06
CA MET A 43 -1.58 -10.17 12.03
C MET A 43 -2.56 -9.77 13.13
N ASP A 44 -1.99 -9.45 14.30
CA ASP A 44 -2.76 -8.77 15.34
C ASP A 44 -3.29 -7.41 14.84
N ARG A 45 -4.50 -7.07 15.26
CA ARG A 45 -5.23 -5.88 14.78
C ARG A 45 -4.47 -4.57 15.02
N GLU A 46 -3.80 -4.43 16.15
CA GLU A 46 -3.01 -3.22 16.45
C GLU A 46 -1.72 -3.16 15.63
N LYS A 47 -1.09 -4.31 15.36
CA LYS A 47 0.05 -4.39 14.42
C LYS A 47 -0.38 -4.00 13.01
N LEU A 48 -1.53 -4.51 12.56
CA LEU A 48 -2.09 -4.22 11.23
C LEU A 48 -2.42 -2.74 11.08
N LYS A 49 -3.06 -2.13 12.09
CA LYS A 49 -3.33 -0.69 12.13
C LYS A 49 -2.05 0.14 12.02
N LYS A 50 -1.02 -0.16 12.81
CA LYS A 50 0.27 0.55 12.77
C LYS A 50 0.97 0.40 11.41
N LEU A 51 0.88 -0.78 10.80
CA LEU A 51 1.42 -1.04 9.47
C LEU A 51 0.71 -0.16 8.43
N ILE A 52 -0.63 -0.11 8.45
CA ILE A 52 -1.42 0.70 7.51
C ILE A 52 -1.05 2.19 7.61
N GLU A 53 -0.91 2.74 8.82
CA GLU A 53 -0.52 4.15 8.98
C GLU A 53 0.87 4.47 8.43
N LYS A 54 1.80 3.51 8.50
CA LYS A 54 3.20 3.70 8.13
C LYS A 54 3.47 3.44 6.64
N ALA A 55 2.84 2.42 6.06
CA ALA A 55 3.25 1.87 4.77
C ALA A 55 2.57 2.54 3.58
N PHE A 56 1.34 3.04 3.75
CA PHE A 56 0.57 3.65 2.67
C PHE A 56 0.97 5.11 2.45
N LEU A 57 1.17 5.47 1.19
CA LEU A 57 1.73 6.76 0.78
C LEU A 57 0.65 7.83 0.58
N THR A 58 -0.58 7.43 0.25
CA THR A 58 -1.71 8.36 0.07
C THR A 58 -2.72 8.25 1.22
N GLU A 59 -3.46 9.34 1.43
CA GLU A 59 -4.56 9.34 2.39
C GLU A 59 -5.70 8.40 1.94
N SER A 60 -6.01 8.37 0.65
CA SER A 60 -7.03 7.49 0.08
C SER A 60 -6.64 6.02 0.20
N GLY A 61 -5.39 5.68 -0.06
CA GLY A 61 -4.84 4.33 0.14
C GLY A 61 -4.96 3.89 1.59
N ARG A 62 -4.55 4.74 2.54
CA ARG A 62 -4.73 4.48 3.99
C ARG A 62 -6.19 4.24 4.36
N LYS A 63 -7.11 5.08 3.90
CA LYS A 63 -8.55 4.93 4.18
C LYS A 63 -9.10 3.62 3.62
N LEU A 64 -8.76 3.29 2.38
CA LEU A 64 -9.19 2.05 1.74
C LEU A 64 -8.64 0.82 2.49
N ALA A 65 -7.37 0.82 2.86
CA ALA A 65 -6.75 -0.26 3.63
C ALA A 65 -7.44 -0.46 4.99
N LYS A 66 -7.75 0.61 5.73
CA LYS A 66 -8.52 0.52 6.98
C LYS A 66 -9.88 -0.13 6.76
N LYS A 67 -10.59 0.27 5.70
CA LYS A 67 -11.89 -0.30 5.34
C LYS A 67 -11.80 -1.80 5.05
N VAL A 68 -10.79 -2.22 4.27
CA VAL A 68 -10.61 -3.63 3.89
C VAL A 68 -10.22 -4.48 5.11
N PHE A 69 -9.32 -3.99 5.97
CA PHE A 69 -8.65 -4.82 6.96
C PHE A 69 -9.12 -4.63 8.41
N LEU A 70 -9.75 -3.51 8.75
CA LEU A 70 -10.12 -3.18 10.12
C LEU A 70 -11.63 -2.97 10.31
N GLU A 71 -12.37 -2.61 9.28
CA GLU A 71 -13.83 -2.40 9.38
C GLU A 71 -14.64 -3.67 9.10
N SER A 72 -13.96 -4.78 8.83
CA SER A 72 -14.50 -6.14 8.68
C SER A 72 -14.74 -6.81 10.04
#